data_AF-A0A3A4KI58-F1
#
_entry.id   AF-A0A3A4KI58-F1
#
_cell.length_a   1.000
_cell.length_b   1.000
_cell.length_c   1.000
_cell.angle_alpha   90.00
_cell.angle_beta   90.00
_cell.angle_gamma   90.00
#
_symmetry.space_group_name_H-M   'P 1'
#
loop_
_entity.id
_entity.type
_entity.pdbx_description
1 polymer ?
#
loop_
_entity_poly.entity_id
_entity_poly.type
_entity_poly.pdbx_seq_one_letter_code
_entity_poly.pdbx_strand_id
1 'polypeptide(L)'
;MAGVRGDIGPKGDTGPKGDSVTAARRNGSTLVFTVAATDLTPISLPEVDSLAGWRDQAQNSATNAAKSATDAKKWADAAVGAVLPDDGVAAPKLKPEIRASLAKADTASQPGHSHAITDVTGLQTAIDSKEPSGAAANAIATVRDSAPTALDTLKKLAAAIGNDASYAATTAATIGAKYTKPAGGVPTSDLADQAVTTAKLADGAVTTAKLATGRVTGSDQSGPRSLTLWVGTEAQYTALASKDPNTVYLRTA
;
A
#
# COMPACT_ATOMS: atom_id res chain seq x y z
N MET A 1 44.04 -120.26 -10.43
CA MET A 1 44.76 -120.26 -11.72
C MET A 1 46.25 -120.13 -11.45
N ALA A 2 47.08 -120.78 -12.27
CA ALA A 2 48.47 -121.14 -12.00
C ALA A 2 49.34 -120.01 -11.43
N GLY A 3 49.94 -120.22 -10.25
CA GLY A 3 50.96 -119.33 -9.70
C GLY A 3 52.10 -119.15 -10.70
N VAL A 4 52.42 -117.89 -10.99
CA VAL A 4 53.45 -117.50 -11.95
C VAL A 4 54.79 -118.06 -11.44
N ARG A 5 55.48 -118.83 -12.29
CA ARG A 5 56.75 -119.51 -12.00
C ARG A 5 57.81 -118.45 -11.66
N GLY A 6 58.55 -118.62 -10.57
CA GLY A 6 59.64 -117.70 -10.21
C GLY A 6 60.70 -117.63 -11.30
N ASP A 7 61.38 -116.48 -11.39
CA ASP A 7 62.42 -116.20 -12.38
C ASP A 7 63.50 -117.31 -12.43
N ILE A 8 63.96 -117.66 -13.63
CA ILE A 8 65.03 -118.64 -13.84
C ILE A 8 66.37 -117.97 -13.52
N GLY A 9 67.05 -118.44 -12.47
CA GLY A 9 68.42 -118.03 -12.17
C GLY A 9 69.44 -118.59 -13.17
N PRO A 10 70.66 -118.02 -13.27
CA PRO A 10 71.66 -118.40 -14.29
C PRO A 10 72.15 -119.85 -14.22
N LYS A 11 71.80 -120.61 -13.18
CA LYS A 11 72.13 -122.04 -13.01
C LYS A 11 70.95 -122.99 -13.29
N GLY A 12 69.79 -122.50 -13.72
CA GLY A 12 68.64 -123.34 -14.07
C GLY A 12 67.74 -123.74 -12.90
N ASP A 13 68.05 -123.35 -11.66
CA ASP A 13 67.13 -123.49 -10.53
C ASP A 13 66.03 -122.42 -10.62
N THR A 14 64.76 -122.85 -10.68
CA THR A 14 63.60 -121.95 -10.56
C THR A 14 63.41 -121.53 -9.11
N GLY A 15 63.29 -120.23 -8.85
CA GLY A 15 62.90 -119.71 -7.53
C GLY A 15 61.52 -120.23 -7.07
N PRO A 16 61.24 -120.23 -5.75
CA PRO A 16 59.96 -120.71 -5.23
C PRO A 16 58.76 -119.98 -5.86
N LYS A 17 57.69 -120.73 -6.12
CA LYS A 17 56.45 -120.25 -6.75
C LYS A 17 55.71 -119.33 -5.76
N GLY A 18 55.30 -118.13 -6.17
CA GLY A 18 54.57 -117.21 -5.30
C GLY A 18 53.13 -117.66 -5.04
N ASP A 19 52.66 -117.55 -3.79
CA ASP A 19 51.31 -117.95 -3.39
C ASP A 19 50.22 -117.03 -3.96
N SER A 20 49.10 -117.60 -4.44
CA SER A 20 47.99 -116.85 -5.08
C SER A 20 46.81 -116.65 -4.13
N VAL A 21 46.15 -115.49 -4.17
CA VAL A 21 44.91 -115.23 -3.41
C VAL A 21 43.79 -116.17 -3.86
N THR A 22 43.20 -116.91 -2.91
CA THR A 22 42.16 -117.92 -3.11
C THR A 22 40.76 -117.48 -2.69
N ALA A 23 40.60 -116.41 -1.89
CA ALA A 23 39.30 -115.82 -1.57
C ALA A 23 39.41 -114.33 -1.19
N ALA A 24 38.33 -113.57 -1.38
CA ALA A 24 38.16 -112.20 -0.88
C ALA A 24 36.79 -112.06 -0.22
N ARG A 25 36.73 -111.57 1.02
CA ARG A 25 35.48 -111.38 1.77
C ARG A 25 35.50 -110.08 2.56
N ARG A 26 34.33 -109.46 2.72
CA ARG A 26 34.16 -108.35 3.64
C ARG A 26 33.84 -108.89 5.04
N ASN A 27 34.56 -108.39 6.05
CA ASN A 27 34.34 -108.70 7.46
C ASN A 27 34.24 -107.38 8.24
N GLY A 28 33.02 -106.93 8.48
CA GLY A 28 32.74 -105.63 9.10
C GLY A 28 33.33 -104.45 8.30
N SER A 29 34.16 -103.65 8.97
CA SER A 29 34.89 -102.52 8.42
C SER A 29 36.15 -102.92 7.64
N THR A 30 36.40 -104.21 7.41
CA THR A 30 37.61 -104.66 6.71
C THR A 30 37.29 -105.54 5.51
N LEU A 31 38.19 -105.54 4.53
CA LEU A 31 38.23 -106.52 3.45
C LEU A 31 39.41 -107.46 3.70
N VAL A 32 39.16 -108.76 3.73
CA VAL A 32 40.17 -109.79 4.00
C VAL A 32 40.36 -110.64 2.75
N PHE A 33 41.63 -110.89 2.38
CA PHE A 33 42.02 -111.76 1.29
C PHE A 33 42.71 -113.00 1.86
N THR A 34 42.38 -114.20 1.38
CA THR A 34 42.98 -115.46 1.85
C THR A 34 43.97 -115.98 0.81
N VAL A 35 45.13 -116.47 1.23
CA VAL A 35 46.18 -117.08 0.39
C VAL A 35 46.63 -118.38 1.06
N ALA A 36 46.69 -119.50 0.31
CA ALA A 36 47.11 -120.81 0.83
C ALA A 36 46.47 -121.22 2.16
N ALA A 37 45.16 -120.98 2.30
CA ALA A 37 44.34 -121.21 3.49
C ALA A 37 44.67 -120.33 4.73
N THR A 38 45.48 -119.28 4.56
CA THR A 38 45.79 -118.29 5.59
C THR A 38 45.25 -116.91 5.20
N ASP A 39 44.58 -116.21 6.10
CA ASP A 39 44.10 -114.86 5.85
C ASP A 39 45.26 -113.85 5.89
N LEU A 40 45.34 -113.00 4.86
CA LEU A 40 46.21 -111.84 4.85
C LEU A 40 45.69 -110.79 5.83
N THR A 41 46.57 -109.85 6.20
CA THR A 41 46.19 -108.71 7.05
C THR A 41 44.99 -107.97 6.46
N PRO A 42 43.88 -107.88 7.21
CA PRO A 42 42.68 -107.19 6.76
C PRO A 42 42.97 -105.75 6.34
N ILE A 43 42.45 -105.34 5.19
CA ILE A 43 42.50 -103.95 4.75
C ILE A 43 41.29 -103.23 5.33
N SER A 44 41.51 -102.23 6.18
CA SER A 44 40.42 -101.36 6.65
C SER A 44 39.79 -100.62 5.47
N LEU A 45 38.49 -100.79 5.33
CA LEU A 45 37.64 -99.95 4.50
C LEU A 45 37.18 -98.78 5.36
N PRO A 46 37.18 -97.53 4.83
CA PRO A 46 36.59 -96.42 5.55
C PRO A 46 35.12 -96.75 5.85
N GLU A 47 34.71 -96.51 7.09
CA GLU A 47 33.32 -96.62 7.52
C GLU A 47 32.49 -95.64 6.69
N VAL A 48 31.42 -96.12 6.05
CA VAL A 48 30.58 -95.29 5.19
C VAL A 48 29.59 -94.55 6.10
N ASP A 49 30.06 -93.52 6.80
CA ASP A 49 29.28 -92.63 7.70
C ASP A 49 28.14 -91.86 6.98
N SER A 50 28.04 -91.99 5.65
CA SER A 50 27.15 -91.15 4.84
C SER A 50 25.66 -91.48 5.00
N LEU A 51 25.26 -92.70 5.36
CA LEU A 51 23.83 -93.04 5.51
C LEU A 51 23.20 -92.49 6.79
N ALA A 52 23.97 -92.37 7.88
CA ALA A 52 23.51 -91.75 9.11
C ALA A 52 23.48 -90.21 8.97
N GLY A 53 24.55 -89.62 8.43
CA GLY A 53 24.63 -88.18 8.23
C GLY A 53 23.56 -87.62 7.27
N TRP A 54 23.23 -88.33 6.19
CA TRP A 54 22.14 -87.93 5.29
C TRP A 54 20.76 -87.99 5.98
N ARG A 55 20.55 -88.96 6.87
CA ARG A 55 19.30 -89.08 7.63
C ARG A 55 19.13 -87.92 8.60
N ASP A 56 20.19 -87.58 9.34
CA ASP A 56 20.19 -86.47 10.28
C ASP A 56 20.00 -85.12 9.57
N GLN A 57 20.64 -84.96 8.40
CA GLN A 57 20.48 -83.76 7.59
C GLN A 57 19.07 -83.62 7.03
N ALA A 58 18.44 -84.71 6.58
CA ALA A 58 17.03 -84.70 6.16
C ALA A 58 16.09 -84.33 7.33
N GLN A 59 16.34 -84.85 8.53
CA GLN A 59 15.55 -84.53 9.73
C GLN A 59 15.69 -83.05 10.13
N ASN A 60 16.90 -82.49 10.03
CA ASN A 60 17.16 -81.08 10.27
C ASN A 60 16.45 -80.18 9.24
N SER A 61 16.51 -80.55 7.96
CA SER A 61 15.79 -79.82 6.90
C SER A 61 14.28 -79.81 7.11
N ALA A 62 13.69 -80.95 7.50
CA ALA A 62 12.25 -81.03 7.81
C ALA A 62 11.87 -80.17 9.03
N THR A 63 12.70 -80.18 10.07
CA THR A 63 12.49 -79.36 11.27
C THR A 63 12.57 -77.86 10.95
N ASN A 64 13.53 -77.44 10.13
CA ASN A 64 13.66 -76.05 9.71
C ASN A 64 12.48 -75.61 8.83
N ALA A 65 12.03 -76.45 7.90
CA ALA A 65 10.85 -76.17 7.08
C ALA A 65 9.59 -75.97 7.95
N ALA A 66 9.39 -76.79 8.98
CA ALA A 66 8.25 -76.66 9.91
C ALA A 66 8.30 -75.36 10.73
N LYS A 67 9.49 -74.93 11.18
CA LYS A 67 9.69 -73.64 11.86
C LYS A 67 9.38 -72.48 10.91
N SER A 68 9.92 -72.50 9.69
CA SER A 68 9.64 -71.47 8.69
C SER A 68 8.16 -71.37 8.33
N ALA A 69 7.45 -72.50 8.22
CA ALA A 69 6.00 -72.51 7.99
C ALA A 69 5.23 -71.88 9.17
N THR A 70 5.65 -72.17 10.40
CA THR A 70 5.05 -71.58 11.61
C THR A 70 5.28 -70.06 11.67
N ASP A 71 6.48 -69.61 11.34
CA ASP A 71 6.81 -68.18 11.34
C ASP A 71 6.11 -67.44 10.21
N ALA A 72 6.03 -68.03 9.00
CA ALA A 72 5.26 -67.48 7.90
C ALA A 72 3.76 -67.36 8.26
N LYS A 73 3.19 -68.36 8.96
CA LYS A 73 1.82 -68.29 9.45
C LYS A 73 1.63 -67.16 10.47
N LYS A 74 2.54 -67.01 11.43
CA LYS A 74 2.50 -65.88 12.39
C LYS A 74 2.55 -64.53 11.69
N TRP A 75 3.37 -64.40 10.65
CA TRP A 75 3.51 -63.16 9.89
C TRP A 75 2.23 -62.87 9.07
N ALA A 76 1.63 -63.89 8.47
CA ALA A 76 0.37 -63.76 7.74
C ALA A 76 -0.80 -63.40 8.68
N ASP A 77 -0.93 -64.07 9.83
CA ASP A 77 -1.97 -63.78 10.83
C ASP A 77 -1.82 -62.34 11.39
N ALA A 78 -0.59 -61.85 11.57
CA ALA A 78 -0.31 -60.47 11.98
C ALA A 78 -0.66 -59.42 10.91
N ALA A 79 -0.64 -59.80 9.62
CA ALA A 79 -0.99 -58.90 8.52
C ALA A 79 -2.50 -58.83 8.28
N VAL A 80 -3.24 -59.94 8.44
CA VAL A 80 -4.70 -59.97 8.22
C VAL A 80 -5.47 -59.19 9.29
N GLY A 81 -4.91 -59.01 10.49
CA GLY A 81 -5.51 -58.21 11.57
C GLY A 81 -5.33 -56.69 11.44
N ALA A 82 -4.66 -56.18 10.41
CA ALA A 82 -4.27 -54.77 10.29
C ALA A 82 -4.94 -54.09 9.09
N VAL A 83 -6.22 -53.74 9.21
CA VAL A 83 -6.81 -52.65 8.43
C VAL A 83 -6.91 -51.45 9.37
N LEU A 84 -6.13 -50.39 9.12
CA LEU A 84 -6.34 -49.10 9.76
C LEU A 84 -6.84 -48.10 8.70
N PRO A 85 -7.96 -47.39 8.96
CA PRO A 85 -8.38 -46.27 8.14
C PRO A 85 -7.43 -45.09 8.39
N ASP A 86 -6.99 -44.48 7.30
CA ASP A 86 -6.37 -43.15 7.24
C ASP A 86 -4.91 -43.06 7.77
N ASP A 87 -3.98 -43.48 6.90
CA ASP A 87 -2.62 -42.94 6.71
C ASP A 87 -1.63 -42.83 7.89
N GLY A 88 -1.85 -43.54 8.99
CA GLY A 88 -0.87 -43.64 10.09
C GLY A 88 -0.03 -44.92 10.06
N VAL A 89 1.30 -44.81 9.87
CA VAL A 89 2.23 -45.93 10.13
C VAL A 89 1.99 -46.43 11.54
N ALA A 90 1.55 -47.68 11.68
CA ALA A 90 1.18 -48.26 12.96
C ALA A 90 2.27 -47.99 14.02
N ALA A 91 1.95 -47.10 14.96
CA ALA A 91 2.80 -46.64 16.04
C ALA A 91 3.49 -47.74 16.89
N PRO A 92 3.02 -49.00 16.99
CA PRO A 92 3.68 -50.00 17.85
C PRO A 92 5.12 -50.35 17.46
N LYS A 93 5.57 -50.07 16.23
CA LYS A 93 6.92 -50.43 15.75
C LYS A 93 7.96 -49.30 15.79
N LEU A 94 7.57 -48.05 16.06
CA LEU A 94 8.53 -46.93 16.16
C LEU A 94 9.29 -46.99 17.49
N LYS A 95 10.61 -46.73 17.48
CA LYS A 95 11.40 -46.57 18.71
C LYS A 95 10.89 -45.38 19.54
N PRO A 96 10.97 -45.43 20.88
CA PRO A 96 10.44 -44.38 21.76
C PRO A 96 10.90 -42.96 21.41
N GLU A 97 12.16 -42.79 21.03
CA GLU A 97 12.75 -41.50 20.66
C GLU A 97 12.14 -40.89 19.39
N ILE A 98 11.77 -41.73 18.41
CA ILE A 98 11.11 -41.28 17.17
C ILE A 98 9.68 -40.85 17.48
N ARG A 99 8.98 -41.60 18.36
CA ARG A 99 7.62 -41.21 18.81
C ARG A 99 7.64 -39.88 19.55
N ALA A 100 8.64 -39.65 20.40
CA ALA A 100 8.78 -38.40 21.15
C ALA A 100 9.08 -37.20 20.24
N SER A 101 9.93 -37.35 19.23
CA SER A 101 10.21 -36.29 18.26
C SER A 101 9.01 -36.00 17.35
N LEU A 102 8.26 -37.02 16.94
CA LEU A 102 7.03 -36.85 16.15
C LEU A 102 5.95 -36.12 16.97
N ALA A 103 5.75 -36.49 18.23
CA ALA A 103 4.85 -35.79 19.13
C ALA A 103 5.25 -34.31 19.33
N LYS A 104 6.56 -34.02 19.42
CA LYS A 104 7.05 -32.63 19.48
C LYS A 104 6.80 -31.87 18.19
N ALA A 105 6.96 -32.51 17.04
CA ALA A 105 6.73 -31.91 15.72
C ALA A 105 5.25 -31.60 15.46
N ASP A 106 4.34 -32.50 15.85
CA ASP A 106 2.90 -32.26 15.78
C ASP A 106 2.46 -31.09 16.66
N THR A 107 3.16 -30.84 17.77
CA THR A 107 2.96 -29.65 18.61
C THR A 107 3.76 -28.41 18.17
N ALA A 108 4.66 -28.52 17.20
CA ALA A 108 5.57 -27.44 16.79
C ALA A 108 5.05 -26.58 15.62
N SER A 109 3.98 -27.01 14.94
CA SER A 109 3.22 -26.10 14.08
C SER A 109 2.26 -25.34 14.98
N GLN A 110 2.50 -24.04 15.23
CA GLN A 110 1.54 -23.15 15.88
C GLN A 110 0.54 -22.67 14.81
N PRO A 111 -0.64 -23.30 14.64
CA PRO A 111 -1.60 -22.90 13.62
C PRO A 111 -2.46 -21.82 14.26
N GLY A 112 -2.18 -20.56 13.88
CA GLY A 112 -2.96 -19.40 14.32
C GLY A 112 -2.27 -18.54 15.35
N HIS A 113 -1.47 -17.58 14.89
CA HIS A 113 -1.42 -16.33 15.62
C HIS A 113 -1.64 -15.15 14.68
N SER A 114 -2.64 -14.35 15.03
CA SER A 114 -2.73 -12.94 14.66
C SER A 114 -2.33 -12.15 15.91
N HIS A 115 -1.52 -11.12 15.74
CA HIS A 115 -1.31 -10.15 16.81
C HIS A 115 -2.29 -9.00 16.59
N ALA A 116 -2.98 -8.59 17.65
CA ALA A 116 -3.71 -7.34 17.59
C ALA A 116 -2.69 -6.19 17.53
N ILE A 117 -3.03 -5.08 16.89
CA ILE A 117 -2.15 -3.89 16.85
C ILE A 117 -1.80 -3.42 18.28
N THR A 118 -2.66 -3.72 19.26
CA THR A 118 -2.43 -3.48 20.70
C THR A 118 -1.21 -4.24 21.26
N ASP A 119 -0.83 -5.36 20.67
CA ASP A 119 0.30 -6.19 21.10
C ASP A 119 1.65 -5.65 20.60
N VAL A 120 1.60 -4.66 19.68
CA VAL A 120 2.79 -3.96 19.18
C VAL A 120 3.13 -2.79 20.12
N THR A 121 3.73 -3.13 21.26
CA THR A 121 4.21 -2.13 22.23
C THR A 121 5.26 -1.22 21.59
N GLY A 122 5.18 0.09 21.82
CA GLY A 122 6.14 1.07 21.29
C GLY A 122 5.83 1.55 19.86
N LEU A 123 4.75 1.07 19.23
CA LEU A 123 4.32 1.57 17.92
C LEU A 123 4.04 3.08 17.95
N GLN A 124 3.40 3.59 19.01
CA GLN A 124 3.17 5.02 19.16
C GLN A 124 4.49 5.80 19.17
N THR A 125 5.48 5.36 19.97
CA THR A 125 6.81 5.98 20.01
C THR A 125 7.53 5.91 18.66
N ALA A 126 7.42 4.78 17.94
CA ALA A 126 8.01 4.60 16.63
C ALA A 126 7.36 5.53 15.59
N ILE A 127 6.04 5.71 15.64
CA ILE A 127 5.28 6.64 14.79
C ILE A 127 5.62 8.08 15.14
N ASP A 128 5.64 8.45 16.43
CA ASP A 128 6.00 9.79 16.89
C ASP A 128 7.44 10.16 16.51
N SER A 129 8.33 9.18 16.42
CA SER A 129 9.72 9.37 15.95
C SER A 129 9.82 9.53 14.43
N LYS A 130 8.76 9.21 13.68
CA LYS A 130 8.65 9.44 12.23
C LYS A 130 7.95 10.75 11.89
N GLU A 131 7.26 11.36 12.85
CA GLU A 131 6.75 12.72 12.68
C GLU A 131 7.91 13.68 12.36
N PRO A 132 7.68 14.72 11.54
CA PRO A 132 8.69 15.73 11.24
C PRO A 132 9.26 16.30 12.54
N SER A 133 10.59 16.29 12.70
CA SER A 133 11.28 16.85 13.86
C SER A 133 12.09 18.11 13.48
N GLY A 134 12.46 18.91 14.48
CA GLY A 134 13.29 20.10 14.29
C GLY A 134 12.59 21.21 13.49
N ALA A 135 13.32 21.85 12.57
CA ALA A 135 12.85 23.03 11.85
C ALA A 135 11.57 22.78 11.04
N ALA A 136 11.39 21.59 10.46
CA ALA A 136 10.19 21.23 9.72
C ALA A 136 8.95 21.15 10.62
N ALA A 137 9.08 20.54 11.80
CA ALA A 137 8.02 20.49 12.81
C ALA A 137 7.57 21.89 13.24
N ASN A 138 8.55 22.77 13.48
CA ASN A 138 8.31 24.15 13.90
C ASN A 138 7.61 24.96 12.81
N ALA A 139 8.02 24.79 11.55
CA ALA A 139 7.37 25.45 10.41
C ALA A 139 5.91 25.00 10.27
N ILE A 140 5.65 23.69 10.38
CA ILE A 140 4.29 23.13 10.34
C ILE A 140 3.44 23.67 11.50
N ALA A 141 3.97 23.65 12.72
CA ALA A 141 3.27 24.19 13.90
C ALA A 141 2.95 25.68 13.73
N THR A 142 3.92 26.47 13.24
CA THR A 142 3.75 27.91 12.99
C THR A 142 2.62 28.18 12.01
N VAL A 143 2.58 27.46 10.88
CA VAL A 143 1.53 27.60 9.87
C VAL A 143 0.18 27.14 10.44
N ARG A 144 0.14 25.99 11.11
CA ARG A 144 -1.09 25.45 11.74
C ARG A 144 -1.70 26.42 12.74
N ASP A 145 -0.87 27.04 13.57
CA ASP A 145 -1.34 27.90 14.66
C ASP A 145 -1.68 29.32 14.17
N SER A 146 -1.01 29.80 13.11
CA SER A 146 -1.27 31.13 12.53
C SER A 146 -2.38 31.15 11.47
N ALA A 147 -2.63 30.02 10.79
CA ALA A 147 -3.62 29.95 9.72
C ALA A 147 -5.07 30.25 10.16
N PRO A 148 -5.57 29.79 11.33
CA PRO A 148 -6.94 30.08 11.76
C PRO A 148 -7.22 31.57 11.93
N THR A 149 -6.29 32.32 12.53
CA THR A 149 -6.45 33.77 12.75
C THR A 149 -6.31 34.55 11.44
N ALA A 150 -5.39 34.14 10.56
CA ALA A 150 -5.28 34.69 9.21
C ALA A 150 -6.55 34.44 8.39
N LEU A 151 -7.10 33.23 8.43
CA LEU A 151 -8.32 32.85 7.73
C LEU A 151 -9.55 33.59 8.30
N ASP A 152 -9.64 33.77 9.62
CA ASP A 152 -10.69 34.59 10.25
C ASP A 152 -10.60 36.06 9.79
N THR A 153 -9.39 36.61 9.71
CA THR A 153 -9.15 37.98 9.21
C THR A 153 -9.57 38.11 7.74
N LEU A 154 -9.18 37.16 6.89
CA LEU A 154 -9.56 37.12 5.48
C LEU A 154 -11.08 36.96 5.31
N LYS A 155 -11.74 36.12 6.12
CA LYS A 155 -13.20 35.97 6.11
C LYS A 155 -13.90 37.26 6.48
N LYS A 156 -13.44 37.96 7.52
CA LYS A 156 -13.99 39.26 7.95
C LYS A 156 -13.80 40.33 6.87
N LEU A 157 -12.63 40.38 6.26
CA LEU A 157 -12.37 41.31 5.15
C LEU A 157 -13.26 41.00 3.94
N ALA A 158 -13.34 39.72 3.53
CA ALA A 158 -14.18 39.29 2.41
C ALA A 158 -15.65 39.65 2.66
N ALA A 159 -16.16 39.44 3.87
CA ALA A 159 -17.52 39.85 4.24
C ALA A 159 -17.69 41.38 4.23
N ALA A 160 -16.73 42.14 4.74
CA ALA A 160 -16.77 43.60 4.78
C ALA A 160 -16.81 44.24 3.38
N ILE A 161 -16.14 43.63 2.40
CA ILE A 161 -16.19 44.08 0.99
C ILE A 161 -17.29 43.39 0.18
N GLY A 162 -18.17 42.61 0.81
CA GLY A 162 -19.27 41.92 0.12
C GLY A 162 -18.83 40.84 -0.87
N ASN A 163 -17.64 40.25 -0.68
CA ASN A 163 -17.03 39.30 -1.60
C ASN A 163 -16.93 39.82 -3.05
N ASP A 164 -16.80 41.15 -3.21
CA ASP A 164 -16.73 41.82 -4.51
C ASP A 164 -15.27 42.00 -4.96
N ALA A 165 -14.86 41.24 -5.99
CA ALA A 165 -13.54 41.37 -6.60
C ALA A 165 -13.31 42.74 -7.28
N SER A 166 -14.39 43.46 -7.59
CA SER A 166 -14.38 44.79 -8.21
C SER A 166 -14.69 45.91 -7.21
N TYR A 167 -14.71 45.64 -5.90
CA TYR A 167 -15.12 46.61 -4.87
C TYR A 167 -14.54 48.01 -5.07
N ALA A 168 -13.24 48.10 -5.35
CA ALA A 168 -12.56 49.37 -5.60
C ALA A 168 -13.07 50.10 -6.85
N ALA A 169 -13.25 49.37 -7.97
CA ALA A 169 -13.77 49.92 -9.21
C ALA A 169 -15.25 50.33 -9.07
N THR A 170 -16.08 49.49 -8.44
CA THR A 170 -17.50 49.77 -8.16
C THR A 170 -17.65 51.00 -7.27
N THR A 171 -16.85 51.10 -6.21
CA THR A 171 -16.86 52.25 -5.29
C THR A 171 -16.41 53.52 -6.00
N ALA A 172 -15.32 53.47 -6.76
CA ALA A 172 -14.83 54.62 -7.54
C ALA A 172 -15.87 55.09 -8.56
N ALA A 173 -16.52 54.17 -9.28
CA ALA A 173 -17.58 54.49 -10.23
C ALA A 173 -18.80 55.09 -9.53
N THR A 174 -19.20 54.55 -8.37
CA THR A 174 -20.34 55.07 -7.60
C THR A 174 -20.06 56.48 -7.09
N ILE A 175 -18.86 56.75 -6.57
CA ILE A 175 -18.44 58.09 -6.14
C ILE A 175 -18.42 59.05 -7.34
N GLY A 176 -17.88 58.62 -8.48
CA GLY A 176 -17.87 59.40 -9.72
C GLY A 176 -19.29 59.71 -10.22
N ALA A 177 -20.20 58.74 -10.16
CA ALA A 177 -21.60 58.94 -10.54
C ALA A 177 -22.33 59.89 -9.58
N LYS A 178 -22.06 59.79 -8.27
CA LYS A 178 -22.60 60.73 -7.26
C LYS A 178 -22.16 62.17 -7.50
N TYR A 179 -20.94 62.37 -8.01
CA TYR A 179 -20.44 63.68 -8.41
C TYR A 179 -20.27 63.77 -9.93
N THR A 180 -21.38 63.75 -10.66
CA THR A 180 -21.36 64.14 -12.06
C THR A 180 -21.46 65.65 -12.13
N LYS A 181 -20.32 66.36 -12.22
CA LYS A 181 -20.31 67.81 -12.49
C LYS A 181 -21.10 68.05 -13.80
N PRO A 182 -22.18 68.84 -13.79
CA PRO A 182 -22.92 69.11 -15.02
C PRO A 182 -22.00 69.77 -16.05
N ALA A 183 -22.11 69.36 -17.31
CA ALA A 183 -21.24 69.79 -18.41
C ALA A 183 -21.22 71.32 -18.63
N GLY A 184 -22.15 72.06 -18.02
CA GLY A 184 -22.28 73.52 -18.11
C GLY A 184 -22.07 74.32 -16.82
N GLY A 185 -21.67 73.70 -15.69
CA GLY A 185 -21.47 74.41 -14.41
C GLY A 185 -22.51 74.08 -13.34
N VAL A 186 -22.89 75.07 -12.51
CA VAL A 186 -23.87 74.90 -11.43
C VAL A 186 -25.29 74.97 -12.02
N PRO A 187 -26.13 73.93 -11.88
CA PRO A 187 -27.50 73.94 -12.37
C PRO A 187 -28.37 74.83 -11.48
N THR A 188 -29.46 75.37 -12.04
CA THR A 188 -30.35 76.27 -11.28
C THR A 188 -31.01 75.59 -10.08
N SER A 189 -31.19 74.26 -10.12
CA SER A 189 -31.70 73.47 -8.99
C SER A 189 -30.78 73.48 -7.77
N ASP A 190 -29.49 73.71 -7.97
CA ASP A 190 -28.49 73.73 -6.89
C ASP A 190 -28.32 75.14 -6.32
N LEU A 191 -28.96 76.13 -6.93
CA LEU A 191 -29.03 77.50 -6.44
C LEU A 191 -30.35 77.69 -5.70
N ALA A 192 -30.28 77.75 -4.37
CA ALA A 192 -31.42 78.17 -3.56
C ALA A 192 -31.83 79.62 -3.93
N ASP A 193 -33.09 79.96 -3.62
CA ASP A 193 -33.55 81.33 -3.76
C ASP A 193 -32.62 82.29 -3.00
N GLN A 194 -32.22 83.37 -3.68
CA GLN A 194 -31.30 84.37 -3.14
C GLN A 194 -29.88 83.84 -2.82
N ALA A 195 -29.50 82.67 -3.34
CA ALA A 195 -28.16 82.11 -3.10
C ALA A 195 -27.03 82.99 -3.67
N VAL A 196 -27.27 83.74 -4.75
CA VAL A 196 -26.32 84.69 -5.32
C VAL A 196 -26.67 86.10 -4.82
N THR A 197 -25.93 86.58 -3.83
CA THR A 197 -26.08 87.92 -3.26
C THR A 197 -25.08 88.90 -3.86
N THR A 198 -25.29 90.20 -3.68
CA THR A 198 -24.38 91.25 -4.17
C THR A 198 -22.94 91.06 -3.69
N ALA A 199 -22.74 90.67 -2.43
CA ALA A 199 -21.41 90.42 -1.88
C ALA A 199 -20.67 89.23 -2.52
N LYS A 200 -21.39 88.31 -3.17
CA LYS A 200 -20.80 87.17 -3.90
C LYS A 200 -20.40 87.54 -5.33
N LEU A 201 -20.76 88.74 -5.80
CA LEU A 201 -20.42 89.25 -7.12
C LEU A 201 -19.26 90.24 -7.00
N ALA A 202 -18.14 89.94 -7.64
CA ALA A 202 -17.04 90.89 -7.74
C ALA A 202 -17.41 92.07 -8.65
N ASP A 203 -16.74 93.21 -8.46
CA ASP A 203 -16.92 94.37 -9.35
C ASP A 203 -16.62 93.99 -10.80
N GLY A 204 -17.56 94.33 -11.71
CA GLY A 204 -17.47 93.94 -13.12
C GLY A 204 -17.76 92.45 -13.42
N ALA A 205 -18.16 91.65 -12.44
CA ALA A 205 -18.55 90.25 -12.67
C ALA A 205 -19.75 90.13 -13.63
N VAL A 206 -20.67 91.08 -13.58
CA VAL A 206 -21.80 91.23 -14.52
C VAL A 206 -21.58 92.49 -15.34
N THR A 207 -21.41 92.34 -16.66
CA THR A 207 -21.19 93.46 -17.60
C THR A 207 -22.34 93.54 -18.60
N THR A 208 -22.50 94.69 -19.26
CA THR A 208 -23.52 94.86 -20.30
C THR A 208 -23.38 93.85 -21.44
N ALA A 209 -22.16 93.45 -21.80
CA ALA A 209 -21.90 92.42 -22.79
C ALA A 209 -22.29 90.99 -22.34
N LYS A 210 -22.32 90.72 -21.02
CA LYS A 210 -22.76 89.43 -20.44
C LYS A 210 -24.29 89.34 -20.31
N LEU A 211 -24.98 90.48 -20.38
CA LEU A 211 -26.43 90.55 -20.34
C LEU A 211 -26.95 90.41 -21.77
N ALA A 212 -27.62 89.29 -22.08
CA ALA A 212 -28.24 89.12 -23.38
C ALA A 212 -29.19 90.30 -23.68
N THR A 213 -29.27 90.69 -24.95
CA THR A 213 -30.12 91.79 -25.39
C THR A 213 -31.59 91.50 -25.05
N GLY A 214 -32.18 92.36 -24.22
CA GLY A 214 -33.65 92.47 -24.14
C GLY A 214 -34.33 92.19 -22.81
N ARG A 215 -33.66 91.91 -21.68
CA ARG A 215 -34.34 91.94 -20.36
C ARG A 215 -33.40 91.85 -19.17
N VAL A 216 -32.58 92.89 -18.96
CA VAL A 216 -32.33 93.27 -17.57
C VAL A 216 -33.62 93.94 -17.13
N THR A 217 -34.50 93.21 -16.45
CA THR A 217 -35.62 93.86 -15.74
C THR A 217 -35.01 94.50 -14.50
N GLY A 218 -34.24 95.56 -14.74
CA GLY A 218 -33.75 96.42 -13.69
C GLY A 218 -34.93 97.25 -13.24
N SER A 219 -35.70 96.73 -12.27
CA SER A 219 -36.08 97.63 -11.21
C SER A 219 -34.75 98.06 -10.61
N ASP A 220 -34.30 99.29 -10.89
CA ASP A 220 -33.60 99.95 -9.79
C ASP A 220 -34.51 99.78 -8.57
N GLN A 221 -33.94 99.40 -7.43
CA GLN A 221 -34.73 99.03 -6.25
C GLN A 221 -35.54 100.22 -5.69
N SER A 222 -35.66 101.33 -6.42
CA SER A 222 -36.50 102.48 -6.08
C SER A 222 -37.91 102.39 -6.66
N GLY A 223 -38.29 101.27 -7.29
CA GLY A 223 -39.67 101.00 -7.71
C GLY A 223 -40.03 101.57 -9.10
N PRO A 224 -41.33 101.52 -9.47
CA PRO A 224 -41.80 102.00 -10.76
C PRO A 224 -41.49 103.50 -10.94
N ARG A 225 -40.74 103.85 -11.99
CA ARG A 225 -40.53 105.25 -12.37
C ARG A 225 -41.55 105.61 -13.44
N SER A 226 -42.36 106.63 -13.18
CA SER A 226 -43.25 107.18 -14.19
C SER A 226 -42.46 108.19 -15.02
N LEU A 227 -42.32 107.92 -16.32
CA LEU A 227 -41.89 108.91 -17.30
C LEU A 227 -43.13 109.54 -17.90
N THR A 228 -43.30 110.84 -17.73
CA THR A 228 -44.42 111.58 -18.33
C THR A 228 -44.05 111.98 -19.76
N LEU A 229 -44.97 111.82 -20.70
CA LEU A 229 -44.83 112.38 -22.05
C LEU A 229 -45.62 113.69 -22.10
N TRP A 230 -44.93 114.79 -22.36
CA TRP A 230 -45.54 116.10 -22.58
C TRP A 230 -45.43 116.47 -24.06
N VAL A 231 -46.51 117.00 -24.63
CA VAL A 231 -46.56 117.45 -26.03
C VAL A 231 -47.13 118.87 -26.08
N GLY A 232 -46.44 119.77 -26.78
CA GLY A 232 -46.88 121.16 -26.93
C GLY A 232 -46.00 121.95 -27.88
N THR A 233 -46.27 123.24 -28.04
CA THR A 233 -45.47 124.13 -28.90
C THR A 233 -44.21 124.64 -28.19
N GLU A 234 -43.24 125.16 -28.94
CA GLU A 234 -42.01 125.73 -28.37
C GLU A 234 -42.29 126.89 -27.39
N ALA A 235 -43.30 127.70 -27.70
CA ALA A 235 -43.76 128.78 -26.81
C ALA A 235 -44.30 128.23 -25.49
N GLN A 236 -45.09 127.15 -25.54
CA GLN A 236 -45.64 126.50 -24.34
C GLN A 236 -44.55 125.86 -23.49
N TYR A 237 -43.55 125.23 -24.11
CA TYR A 237 -42.42 124.64 -23.39
C TYR A 237 -41.56 125.71 -22.71
N THR A 238 -41.29 126.81 -23.43
CA THR A 238 -40.50 127.93 -22.89
C THR A 238 -41.19 128.57 -21.71
N ALA A 239 -42.53 128.71 -21.78
CA ALA A 239 -43.37 129.25 -20.73
C ALA A 239 -43.48 128.35 -19.48
N LEU A 240 -43.06 127.08 -19.53
CA LEU A 240 -43.04 126.23 -18.33
C LEU A 240 -42.05 126.79 -17.30
N ALA A 241 -42.56 127.13 -16.12
CA ALA A 241 -41.77 127.70 -15.04
C ALA A 241 -40.64 126.76 -14.56
N SER A 242 -40.83 125.44 -14.65
CA SER A 242 -39.81 124.44 -14.33
C SER A 242 -40.00 123.21 -15.21
N LYS A 243 -38.90 122.56 -15.59
CA LYS A 243 -38.90 121.37 -16.45
C LYS A 243 -38.69 120.17 -15.55
N ASP A 244 -39.72 119.34 -15.42
CA ASP A 244 -39.63 118.09 -14.67
C ASP A 244 -38.59 117.15 -15.30
N PRO A 245 -37.55 116.73 -14.57
CA PRO A 245 -36.53 115.80 -15.07
C PRO A 245 -37.08 114.41 -15.44
N ASN A 246 -38.28 114.06 -15.00
CA ASN A 246 -38.98 112.81 -15.35
C ASN A 246 -40.01 112.98 -16.48
N THR A 247 -39.97 114.09 -17.21
CA THR A 247 -40.84 114.34 -18.36
C THR A 247 -40.03 114.46 -19.66
N VAL A 248 -40.44 113.72 -20.69
CA VAL A 248 -39.94 113.92 -22.06
C VAL A 248 -40.85 114.90 -22.78
N TYR A 249 -40.30 116.04 -23.17
CA TYR A 249 -41.02 117.13 -23.83
C TYR A 249 -40.86 117.03 -25.36
N LEU A 250 -41.92 116.61 -26.05
CA LEU A 250 -41.99 116.68 -27.52
C LEU A 250 -42.52 118.05 -27.94
N ARG A 251 -41.62 118.88 -28.45
CA ARG A 251 -41.93 120.25 -28.86
C ARG A 251 -42.23 120.28 -30.35
N THR A 252 -43.42 120.75 -30.66
CA THR A 252 -43.84 121.03 -32.03
C THR A 252 -43.33 122.42 -32.42
N ALA A 253 -42.77 122.51 -33.63
CA ALA A 253 -42.24 123.75 -34.20
C ALA A 253 -43.34 124.78 -34.39
#